data_AF-A0A2E9QJX5-F1
#
_entry.id   AF-A0A2E9QJX5-F1
#
_cell.length_a   1.000
_cell.length_b   1.000
_cell.length_c   1.000
_cell.angle_alpha   90.00
_cell.angle_beta   90.00
_cell.angle_gamma   90.00
#
_symmetry.space_group_name_H-M   'P 1'
#
loop_
_entity.id
_entity.type
_entity.pdbx_description
1 polymer ?
#
loop_
_entity_poly.entity_id
_entity_poly.type
_entity_poly.pdbx_seq_one_letter_code
_entity_poly.pdbx_strand_id
1 'polypeptide(L)'
;MKKVIFTIFVLTLLYSCGSDIQRGGCIDPIAENYDVLADYDDGSCIYILGCTDPLADNFDIYATLEPLNACQFSADLVYFLDYSASQYMLNLGISYYSFYDTYNNYIGYISNDFFWTSPPNCIPQNDGSTLTATLYWNGNYDNYLGSFTWSAYPDNGPIADYEYTETVVPGECLELQLSKKKIKEYQEATK
;
A
#
# COMPACT_ATOMS: atom_id res chain seq x y z
N MET A 1 -74.82 29.79 -54.04
CA MET A 1 -74.86 30.76 -52.92
C MET A 1 -74.09 30.16 -51.75
N LYS A 2 -73.09 30.89 -51.21
CA LYS A 2 -72.52 30.90 -49.83
C LYS A 2 -72.51 29.53 -49.06
N LYS A 3 -71.39 28.97 -48.59
CA LYS A 3 -70.38 29.48 -47.62
C LYS A 3 -69.14 28.53 -47.64
N VAL A 4 -67.90 29.02 -47.80
CA VAL A 4 -66.91 29.43 -46.77
C VAL A 4 -66.31 28.25 -45.98
N ILE A 5 -65.11 27.79 -46.38
CA ILE A 5 -63.80 27.86 -45.68
C ILE A 5 -63.74 27.13 -44.32
N PHE A 6 -62.93 26.08 -44.20
CA PHE A 6 -61.69 26.12 -43.39
C PHE A 6 -60.84 24.87 -43.60
N THR A 7 -59.66 25.13 -44.13
CA THR A 7 -58.50 24.25 -44.22
C THR A 7 -58.15 23.73 -42.83
N ILE A 8 -58.29 22.43 -42.60
CA ILE A 8 -57.44 21.70 -41.66
C ILE A 8 -57.03 20.44 -42.39
N PHE A 9 -55.92 20.55 -43.12
CA PHE A 9 -55.08 19.41 -43.42
C PHE A 9 -54.66 18.88 -42.04
N VAL A 10 -55.44 17.96 -41.48
CA VAL A 10 -54.94 17.09 -40.43
C VAL A 10 -53.97 16.18 -41.16
N LEU A 11 -52.77 16.73 -41.41
CA LEU A 11 -51.58 15.95 -41.60
C LEU A 11 -51.54 15.13 -40.32
N THR A 12 -52.09 13.92 -40.39
CA THR A 12 -51.74 12.87 -39.45
C THR A 12 -50.24 12.74 -39.63
N LEU A 13 -49.51 13.52 -38.85
CA LEU A 13 -48.24 13.11 -38.31
C LEU A 13 -48.57 11.79 -37.60
N LEU A 14 -48.58 10.72 -38.39
CA LEU A 14 -47.89 9.52 -37.99
C LEU A 14 -46.43 9.96 -37.79
N TYR A 15 -46.19 10.72 -36.72
CA TYR A 15 -45.10 10.38 -35.83
C TYR A 15 -45.44 8.93 -35.46
N SER A 16 -45.00 8.01 -36.33
CA SER A 16 -44.19 6.93 -35.84
C SER A 16 -43.21 7.62 -34.89
N CYS A 17 -43.58 7.72 -33.62
CA CYS A 17 -42.58 7.68 -32.57
C CYS A 17 -41.90 6.36 -32.91
N GLY A 18 -40.78 6.45 -33.63
CA GLY A 18 -39.90 5.32 -33.79
C GLY A 18 -39.63 4.93 -32.35
N SER A 19 -40.28 3.87 -31.90
CA SER A 19 -39.88 3.23 -30.67
C SER A 19 -38.59 2.56 -31.08
N ASP A 20 -37.52 3.35 -31.09
CA ASP A 20 -36.22 2.82 -30.76
C ASP A 20 -36.48 2.07 -29.46
N ILE A 21 -36.52 0.74 -29.54
CA ILE A 21 -36.61 -0.11 -28.37
C ILE A 21 -35.30 0.14 -27.65
N GLN A 22 -35.31 1.14 -26.78
CA GLN A 22 -34.20 1.47 -25.92
C GLN A 22 -33.93 0.20 -25.10
N ARG A 23 -32.79 -0.44 -25.36
CA ARG A 23 -32.38 -1.66 -24.70
C ARG A 23 -31.69 -1.31 -23.39
N GLY A 24 -32.32 -1.61 -22.28
CA GLY A 24 -31.67 -1.57 -20.97
C GLY A 24 -30.73 -2.75 -20.78
N GLY A 25 -29.59 -2.50 -20.15
CA GLY A 25 -28.62 -3.50 -19.75
C GLY A 25 -27.42 -2.83 -19.08
N CYS A 26 -26.46 -3.61 -18.59
CA CYS A 26 -25.25 -3.03 -18.02
C CYS A 26 -24.39 -2.40 -19.12
N ILE A 27 -24.14 -1.09 -19.06
CA ILE A 27 -23.27 -0.38 -20.01
C ILE A 27 -21.82 -0.22 -19.51
N ASP A 28 -21.52 -0.74 -18.33
CA ASP A 28 -20.19 -0.63 -17.73
C ASP A 28 -19.26 -1.76 -18.24
N PRO A 29 -18.19 -1.45 -18.99
CA PRO A 29 -17.29 -2.46 -19.55
C PRO A 29 -16.49 -3.24 -18.51
N ILE A 30 -16.44 -2.79 -17.25
CA ILE A 30 -15.78 -3.54 -16.16
C ILE A 30 -16.75 -4.47 -15.39
N ALA A 31 -18.03 -4.53 -15.75
CA ALA A 31 -18.97 -5.48 -15.16
C ALA A 31 -18.93 -6.84 -15.85
N GLU A 32 -19.16 -7.92 -15.10
CA GLU A 32 -19.22 -9.29 -15.61
C GLU A 32 -20.33 -9.51 -16.65
N ASN A 33 -21.39 -8.70 -16.57
CA ASN A 33 -22.55 -8.76 -17.45
C ASN A 33 -22.65 -7.54 -18.40
N TYR A 34 -21.52 -6.95 -18.77
CA TYR A 34 -21.47 -5.86 -19.76
C TYR A 34 -22.22 -6.24 -21.06
N ASP A 35 -23.19 -5.41 -21.43
CA ASP A 35 -23.99 -5.54 -22.64
C ASP A 35 -23.65 -4.42 -23.63
N VAL A 36 -22.77 -4.73 -24.59
CA VAL A 36 -22.34 -3.79 -25.64
C VAL A 36 -23.49 -3.27 -26.52
N LEU A 37 -24.65 -3.91 -26.46
CA LEU A 37 -25.82 -3.55 -27.24
C LEU A 37 -26.85 -2.75 -26.41
N ALA A 38 -26.61 -2.51 -25.12
CA ALA A 38 -27.49 -1.69 -24.29
C ALA A 38 -27.34 -0.20 -24.60
N ASP A 39 -28.47 0.50 -24.69
CA ASP A 39 -28.56 1.93 -24.96
C ASP A 39 -28.46 2.78 -23.69
N TYR A 40 -28.77 2.20 -22.53
CA TYR A 40 -28.72 2.85 -21.23
C TYR A 40 -28.51 1.85 -20.10
N ASP A 41 -27.88 2.31 -19.01
CA ASP A 41 -27.69 1.53 -17.79
C ASP A 41 -29.03 1.25 -17.11
N ASP A 42 -29.36 -0.02 -16.90
CA ASP A 42 -30.54 -0.45 -16.16
C ASP A 42 -30.26 -0.74 -14.67
N GLY A 43 -29.03 -0.56 -14.21
CA GLY A 43 -28.59 -0.82 -12.84
C GLY A 43 -28.39 -2.30 -12.53
N SER A 44 -28.36 -3.17 -13.55
CA SER A 44 -28.13 -4.62 -13.38
C SER A 44 -26.66 -5.03 -13.35
N CYS A 45 -25.72 -4.10 -13.44
CA CYS A 45 -24.28 -4.40 -13.46
C CYS A 45 -23.84 -5.27 -12.26
N ILE A 46 -23.13 -6.36 -12.56
CA ILE A 46 -22.57 -7.30 -11.59
C ILE A 46 -21.05 -7.14 -11.62
N TYR A 47 -20.47 -6.89 -10.44
CA TYR A 47 -19.03 -6.73 -10.27
C TYR A 47 -18.49 -7.83 -9.36
N ILE A 48 -17.28 -8.31 -9.65
CA ILE A 48 -16.52 -9.15 -8.73
C ILE A 48 -15.63 -8.21 -7.93
N LEU A 49 -15.91 -8.10 -6.63
CA LEU A 49 -15.15 -7.24 -5.73
C LEU A 49 -13.91 -7.95 -5.24
N GLY A 50 -12.75 -7.29 -5.35
CA GLY A 50 -11.50 -7.80 -4.82
C GLY A 50 -10.33 -6.89 -5.14
N CYS A 51 -9.13 -7.27 -4.70
CA CYS A 51 -7.92 -6.56 -5.08
C CYS A 51 -7.50 -6.97 -6.50
N THR A 52 -7.24 -5.98 -7.34
CA THR A 52 -6.79 -6.16 -8.72
C THR A 52 -5.28 -5.99 -8.90
N ASP A 53 -4.56 -5.66 -7.82
CA ASP A 53 -3.10 -5.51 -7.83
C ASP A 53 -2.35 -6.84 -7.68
N PRO A 54 -1.56 -7.26 -8.69
CA PRO A 54 -0.78 -8.50 -8.62
C PRO A 54 0.32 -8.52 -7.57
N LEU A 55 0.68 -7.38 -6.97
CA LEU A 55 1.63 -7.27 -5.87
C LEU A 55 0.99 -7.45 -4.49
N ALA A 56 -0.34 -7.51 -4.40
CA ALA A 56 -1.05 -7.69 -3.13
C ALA A 56 -1.08 -9.15 -2.68
N ASP A 57 -1.05 -9.36 -1.36
CA ASP A 57 -1.16 -10.67 -0.72
C ASP A 57 -2.54 -11.31 -0.96
N ASN A 58 -3.56 -10.49 -1.18
CA ASN A 58 -4.95 -10.90 -1.43
C ASN A 58 -5.39 -10.63 -2.87
N PHE A 59 -4.45 -10.58 -3.83
CA PHE A 59 -4.74 -10.43 -5.25
C PHE A 59 -5.78 -11.45 -5.74
N ASP A 60 -6.84 -10.97 -6.38
CA ASP A 60 -7.86 -11.80 -7.02
C ASP A 60 -7.85 -11.54 -8.53
N ILE A 61 -7.41 -12.54 -9.30
CA ILE A 61 -7.36 -12.47 -10.77
C ILE A 61 -8.73 -12.33 -11.42
N TYR A 62 -9.82 -12.60 -10.68
CA TYR A 62 -11.19 -12.48 -11.17
C TYR A 62 -11.86 -11.19 -10.71
N ALA A 63 -11.22 -10.37 -9.86
CA ALA A 63 -11.78 -9.11 -9.45
C ALA A 63 -11.91 -8.15 -10.65
N THR A 64 -13.10 -7.59 -10.81
CA THR A 64 -13.41 -6.63 -11.88
C THR A 64 -13.59 -5.20 -11.36
N LEU A 65 -13.81 -5.06 -10.05
CA LEU A 65 -13.89 -3.78 -9.37
C LEU A 65 -13.12 -3.84 -8.05
N GLU A 66 -12.22 -2.89 -7.87
CA GLU A 66 -11.41 -2.76 -6.65
C GLU A 66 -12.03 -1.73 -5.69
N PRO A 67 -12.54 -2.15 -4.52
CA PRO A 67 -12.98 -1.22 -3.49
C PRO A 67 -11.81 -0.43 -2.89
N LEU A 68 -12.10 0.72 -2.28
CA LEU A 68 -11.10 1.52 -1.57
C LEU A 68 -10.45 0.73 -0.43
N ASN A 69 -9.12 0.72 -0.40
CA ASN A 69 -8.28 -0.01 0.56
C ASN A 69 -8.54 -1.52 0.57
N ALA A 70 -8.89 -2.11 -0.58
CA ALA A 70 -9.18 -3.53 -0.69
C ALA A 70 -7.93 -4.40 -0.76
N CYS A 71 -6.82 -3.87 -1.28
CA CYS A 71 -5.57 -4.62 -1.40
C CYS A 71 -4.82 -4.65 -0.07
N GLN A 72 -4.37 -5.85 0.32
CA GLN A 72 -3.52 -6.09 1.47
C GLN A 72 -2.11 -6.33 0.96
N PHE A 73 -1.15 -5.61 1.52
CA PHE A 73 0.25 -5.70 1.14
C PHE A 73 1.10 -6.02 2.37
N SER A 74 2.20 -6.72 2.14
CA SER A 74 3.21 -6.97 3.14
C SER A 74 4.62 -6.79 2.60
N ALA A 75 5.55 -6.55 3.51
CA ALA A 75 6.98 -6.53 3.22
C ALA A 75 7.74 -7.02 4.45
N ASP A 76 8.84 -7.73 4.20
CA ASP A 76 9.71 -8.19 5.27
C ASP A 76 10.76 -7.12 5.57
N LEU A 77 11.02 -6.91 6.86
CA LEU A 77 11.97 -5.94 7.37
C LEU A 77 13.11 -6.70 8.04
N VAL A 78 14.36 -6.30 7.78
CA VAL A 78 15.54 -6.79 8.49
C VAL A 78 16.33 -5.64 9.07
N TYR A 79 16.36 -5.55 10.40
CA TYR A 79 17.17 -4.58 11.13
C TYR A 79 18.55 -5.16 11.39
N PHE A 80 19.60 -4.36 11.13
CA PHE A 80 20.97 -4.81 11.33
C PHE A 80 21.93 -3.65 11.65
N LEU A 81 23.07 -4.01 12.24
CA LEU A 81 24.21 -3.13 12.47
C LEU A 81 25.29 -3.40 11.43
N ASP A 82 25.86 -2.34 10.86
CA ASP A 82 27.11 -2.47 10.10
C ASP A 82 28.34 -2.53 11.02
N TYR A 83 29.45 -3.06 10.52
CA TYR A 83 30.70 -3.15 11.29
C TYR A 83 31.15 -1.80 11.88
N SER A 84 31.04 -0.71 11.13
CA SER A 84 31.45 0.61 11.59
C SER A 84 30.55 1.16 12.71
N ALA A 85 29.26 0.81 12.71
CA ALA A 85 28.30 1.13 13.74
C ALA A 85 28.62 0.38 15.04
N SER A 86 28.84 -0.94 14.95
CA SER A 86 29.26 -1.77 16.10
C SER A 86 30.55 -1.23 16.75
N GLN A 87 31.58 -0.92 15.97
CA GLN A 87 32.81 -0.33 16.51
C GLN A 87 32.58 1.05 17.13
N TYR A 88 31.66 1.84 16.59
CA TYR A 88 31.32 3.13 17.16
C TYR A 88 30.58 2.99 18.50
N MET A 89 29.65 2.04 18.60
CA MET A 89 28.95 1.68 19.85
C MET A 89 29.93 1.28 20.95
N LEU A 90 30.89 0.40 20.65
CA LEU A 90 31.94 -0.02 21.58
C LEU A 90 32.73 1.16 22.14
N ASN A 91 33.11 2.11 21.29
CA ASN A 91 33.86 3.30 21.71
C ASN A 91 33.04 4.25 22.59
N LEU A 92 31.72 4.23 22.47
CA LEU A 92 30.80 5.00 23.31
C LEU A 92 30.36 4.23 24.57
N GLY A 93 30.79 2.98 24.74
CA GLY A 93 30.36 2.10 25.83
C GLY A 93 28.89 1.68 25.73
N ILE A 94 28.29 1.72 24.53
CA ILE A 94 26.92 1.26 24.25
C ILE A 94 26.97 -0.24 24.01
N SER A 95 26.20 -1.03 24.76
CA SER A 95 26.18 -2.49 24.64
C SER A 95 25.19 -2.97 23.59
N TYR A 96 24.02 -2.33 23.49
CA TYR A 96 22.99 -2.70 22.53
C TYR A 96 22.10 -1.52 22.17
N TYR A 97 21.38 -1.67 21.06
CA TYR A 97 20.23 -0.82 20.69
C TYR A 97 18.95 -1.64 20.70
N SER A 98 17.90 -1.10 21.32
CA SER A 98 16.54 -1.64 21.31
C SER A 98 15.73 -0.99 20.20
N PHE A 99 15.08 -1.78 19.35
CA PHE A 99 14.31 -1.34 18.19
C PHE A 99 12.80 -1.35 18.47
N TYR A 100 12.09 -0.38 17.91
CA TYR A 100 10.65 -0.17 18.08
C TYR A 100 9.98 0.17 16.74
N ASP A 101 8.73 -0.24 16.59
CA ASP A 101 7.93 0.05 15.39
C ASP A 101 7.27 1.45 15.45
N THR A 102 6.46 1.78 14.44
CA THR A 102 5.73 3.06 14.32
C THR A 102 4.76 3.31 15.47
N TYR A 103 4.32 2.25 16.15
CA TYR A 103 3.39 2.31 17.28
C TYR A 103 4.11 2.21 18.63
N ASN A 104 5.44 2.31 18.62
CA ASN A 104 6.29 2.16 19.80
C ASN A 104 6.20 0.78 20.45
N ASN A 105 5.86 -0.26 19.69
CA ASN A 105 5.96 -1.64 20.14
C ASN A 105 7.41 -2.10 20.04
N TYR A 106 7.86 -2.83 21.07
CA TYR A 106 9.20 -3.38 21.11
C TYR A 106 9.38 -4.50 20.09
N ILE A 107 10.37 -4.36 19.21
CA ILE A 107 10.73 -5.36 18.18
C ILE A 107 11.80 -6.32 18.74
N GLY A 108 12.84 -5.78 19.36
CA GLY A 108 14.00 -6.56 19.82
C GLY A 108 15.20 -5.66 20.09
N TYR A 109 16.38 -6.28 20.25
CA TYR A 109 17.63 -5.54 20.39
C TYR A 109 18.76 -6.19 19.60
N ILE A 110 19.74 -5.39 19.20
CA ILE A 110 20.98 -5.86 18.56
C ILE A 110 22.15 -5.36 19.41
N SER A 111 23.01 -6.28 19.86
CA SER A 111 24.23 -5.93 20.61
C SER A 111 25.36 -5.49 19.68
N ASN A 112 26.33 -4.77 20.26
CA ASN A 112 27.54 -4.36 19.54
C ASN A 112 28.44 -5.54 19.10
N ASP A 113 28.19 -6.75 19.60
CA ASP A 113 28.95 -7.96 19.27
C ASP A 113 28.58 -8.54 17.90
N PHE A 114 27.42 -8.18 17.36
CA PHE A 114 26.93 -8.69 16.09
C PHE A 114 26.87 -7.59 15.03
N PHE A 115 27.44 -7.86 13.87
CA PHE A 115 27.51 -6.89 12.77
C PHE A 115 27.63 -7.57 11.42
N TRP A 116 27.29 -6.80 10.39
CA TRP A 116 27.34 -7.22 9.00
C TRP A 116 28.32 -6.35 8.20
N THR A 117 28.99 -6.97 7.23
CA THR A 117 29.83 -6.30 6.22
C THR A 117 29.11 -6.08 4.90
N SER A 118 27.98 -6.76 4.70
CA SER A 118 27.04 -6.62 3.60
C SER A 118 25.63 -6.82 4.15
N PRO A 119 24.60 -6.19 3.56
CA PRO A 119 23.25 -6.36 4.06
C PRO A 119 22.82 -7.84 4.16
N PRO A 120 22.17 -8.23 5.26
CA PRO A 120 21.64 -9.58 5.43
C PRO A 120 20.37 -9.80 4.60
N ASN A 121 20.06 -11.06 4.31
CA ASN A 121 18.73 -11.42 3.80
C ASN A 121 17.70 -11.30 4.95
N CYS A 122 16.41 -11.16 4.61
CA CYS A 122 15.29 -11.11 5.58
C CYS A 122 14.97 -12.46 6.25
N ILE A 123 15.97 -13.32 6.44
CA ILE A 123 15.82 -14.57 7.17
C ILE A 123 16.27 -14.32 8.61
N PRO A 124 15.43 -14.64 9.62
CA PRO A 124 15.82 -14.50 11.02
C PRO A 124 17.08 -15.31 11.29
N GLN A 125 18.13 -14.64 11.78
CA GLN A 125 19.34 -15.32 12.20
C GLN A 125 19.25 -15.69 13.69
N ASN A 126 19.58 -16.94 14.02
CA ASN A 126 19.55 -17.44 15.40
C ASN A 126 20.67 -16.88 16.28
N ASP A 127 21.60 -16.11 15.72
CA ASP A 127 22.74 -15.53 16.41
C ASP A 127 22.45 -14.13 16.97
N GLY A 128 21.27 -13.55 16.71
CA GLY A 128 20.93 -12.20 17.17
C GLY A 128 21.59 -11.07 16.38
N SER A 129 22.21 -11.37 15.24
CA SER A 129 22.82 -10.38 14.35
C SER A 129 21.81 -9.58 13.51
N THR A 130 20.56 -10.03 13.50
CA THR A 130 19.44 -9.42 12.78
C THR A 130 18.17 -9.48 13.61
N LEU A 131 17.34 -8.46 13.51
CA LEU A 131 15.92 -8.55 13.90
C LEU A 131 15.08 -8.56 12.65
N THR A 132 14.03 -9.37 12.62
CA THR A 132 13.10 -9.43 11.49
C THR A 132 11.69 -9.09 11.93
N ALA A 133 10.97 -8.35 11.11
CA ALA A 133 9.55 -8.06 11.29
C ALA A 133 8.84 -8.11 9.93
N THR A 134 7.52 -8.22 9.93
CA THR A 134 6.71 -8.09 8.71
C THR A 134 5.79 -6.89 8.87
N LEU A 135 5.87 -5.97 7.91
CA LEU A 135 4.98 -4.83 7.81
C LEU A 135 3.73 -5.24 7.03
N TYR A 136 2.56 -4.75 7.46
CA TYR A 136 1.29 -4.95 6.74
C TYR A 136 0.61 -3.60 6.54
N TRP A 137 0.02 -3.38 5.36
CA TRP A 137 -0.80 -2.21 5.08
C TRP A 137 -1.90 -2.52 4.06
N ASN A 138 -2.92 -1.65 4.04
CA ASN A 138 -3.96 -1.70 3.03
C ASN A 138 -3.77 -0.57 2.02
N GLY A 139 -4.11 -0.82 0.77
CA GLY A 139 -4.07 0.16 -0.31
C GLY A 139 -4.91 -0.26 -1.51
N ASN A 140 -4.56 0.29 -2.66
CA ASN A 140 -5.17 0.05 -3.97
C ASN A 140 -4.06 -0.08 -5.02
N TYR A 141 -4.42 -0.49 -6.24
CA TYR A 141 -3.53 -0.63 -7.40
C TYR A 141 -2.68 0.63 -7.69
N ASP A 142 -3.20 1.82 -7.41
CA ASP A 142 -2.52 3.10 -7.64
C ASP A 142 -1.79 3.65 -6.39
N ASN A 143 -1.95 3.00 -5.24
CA ASN A 143 -1.36 3.39 -3.97
C ASN A 143 -0.92 2.16 -3.15
N TYR A 144 -0.10 1.31 -3.78
CA TYR A 144 0.43 0.09 -3.17
C TYR A 144 1.68 0.32 -2.32
N LEU A 145 2.29 1.51 -2.38
CA LEU A 145 3.49 1.81 -1.59
C LEU A 145 3.13 2.02 -0.12
N GLY A 146 3.83 1.28 0.74
CA GLY A 146 3.77 1.44 2.18
C GLY A 146 4.70 2.55 2.66
N SER A 147 4.43 3.07 3.86
CA SER A 147 5.34 3.94 4.60
C SER A 147 5.32 3.52 6.05
N PHE A 148 6.48 3.44 6.69
CA PHE A 148 6.58 3.11 8.10
C PHE A 148 7.68 3.92 8.76
N THR A 149 7.57 4.04 10.08
CA THR A 149 8.59 4.63 10.94
C THR A 149 9.13 3.59 11.90
N TRP A 150 10.44 3.63 12.18
CA TRP A 150 11.05 2.81 13.23
C TRP A 150 12.03 3.63 14.05
N SER A 151 12.25 3.17 15.29
CA SER A 151 13.12 3.82 16.26
C SER A 151 14.08 2.87 16.96
N ALA A 152 15.23 3.39 17.43
CA ALA A 152 16.23 2.58 18.11
C ALA A 152 16.94 3.29 19.28
N TYR A 153 16.95 2.70 20.47
CA TYR A 153 17.41 3.38 21.70
C TYR A 153 18.64 2.67 22.29
N PRO A 154 19.71 3.40 22.68
CA PRO A 154 20.88 2.80 23.31
C PRO A 154 20.59 2.41 24.77
N ASP A 155 21.27 1.38 25.25
CA ASP A 155 21.15 0.85 26.62
C ASP A 155 21.64 1.81 27.72
N ASN A 156 22.58 2.69 27.40
CA ASN A 156 23.34 3.48 28.37
C ASN A 156 23.04 5.00 28.34
N GLY A 157 22.03 5.44 27.59
CA GLY A 157 21.78 6.87 27.32
C GLY A 157 20.41 7.39 27.75
N PRO A 158 20.20 8.73 27.76
CA PRO A 158 18.85 9.28 27.71
C PRO A 158 18.14 8.80 26.45
N ILE A 159 16.81 8.73 26.51
CA ILE A 159 15.94 8.21 25.43
C ILE A 159 16.33 8.85 24.09
N ALA A 160 16.76 8.00 23.17
CA ALA A 160 17.07 8.35 21.80
C ALA A 160 15.95 8.00 20.84
N ASP A 161 14.99 8.91 20.67
CA ASP A 161 13.99 8.77 19.61
C ASP A 161 14.67 9.02 18.25
N TYR A 162 15.09 7.94 17.60
CA TYR A 162 15.43 8.01 16.18
C TYR A 162 14.16 7.74 15.40
N GLU A 163 13.54 8.72 14.75
CA GLU A 163 12.42 8.42 13.86
C GLU A 163 12.94 8.35 12.42
N TYR A 164 12.83 7.17 11.81
CA TYR A 164 13.18 6.96 10.41
C TYR A 164 11.96 6.56 9.61
N THR A 165 11.57 7.39 8.64
CA THR A 165 10.50 7.06 7.70
C THR A 165 11.08 6.55 6.39
N GLU A 166 10.63 5.37 5.95
CA GLU A 166 11.02 4.76 4.67
C GLU A 166 9.79 4.36 3.87
N THR A 167 9.92 4.40 2.54
CA THR A 167 8.89 3.92 1.60
C THR A 167 9.15 2.46 1.27
N VAL A 168 8.07 1.68 1.18
CA VAL A 168 8.12 0.22 1.09
C VAL A 168 7.37 -0.26 -0.14
N VAL A 169 7.99 -1.19 -0.87
CA VAL A 169 7.38 -1.90 -1.99
C VAL A 169 6.87 -3.26 -1.48
N PRO A 170 5.66 -3.70 -1.86
CA PRO A 170 5.16 -5.02 -1.49
C PRO A 170 6.09 -6.15 -1.93
N GLY A 171 6.26 -7.15 -1.05
CA GLY A 171 7.06 -8.35 -1.32
C GLY A 171 8.57 -8.14 -1.30
N GLU A 172 9.06 -6.92 -1.07
CA GLU A 172 10.50 -6.68 -0.90
C GLU A 172 10.99 -7.04 0.50
N CYS A 173 12.29 -7.34 0.57
CA CYS A 173 13.05 -7.45 1.81
C CYS A 173 13.75 -6.10 2.06
N LEU A 174 13.29 -5.36 3.07
CA LEU A 174 13.84 -4.06 3.40
C LEU A 174 14.94 -4.14 4.44
N GLU A 175 16.07 -3.55 4.07
CA GLU A 175 17.30 -3.54 4.85
C GLU A 175 17.40 -2.29 5.72
N LEU A 176 17.08 -2.43 7.01
CA LEU A 176 17.00 -1.33 7.97
C LEU A 176 18.30 -1.22 8.76
N GLN A 177 19.27 -0.56 8.13
CA GLN A 177 20.59 -0.37 8.70
C GLN A 177 20.59 0.74 9.76
N LEU A 178 21.02 0.40 10.98
CA LEU A 178 21.47 1.38 11.97
C LEU A 178 22.97 1.64 11.75
N SER A 179 23.28 2.67 10.97
CA SER A 179 24.65 2.99 10.55
C SER A 179 25.40 3.86 11.55
N LYS A 180 26.74 3.87 11.48
CA LYS A 180 27.57 4.80 12.25
C LYS A 180 27.17 6.27 12.02
N LYS A 181 26.82 6.62 10.78
CA LYS A 181 26.37 7.97 10.42
C LYS A 181 25.11 8.33 11.22
N LYS A 182 24.11 7.44 11.21
CA LYS A 182 22.85 7.59 11.95
C LYS A 182 23.11 7.78 13.46
N ILE A 183 23.92 6.91 14.06
CA ILE A 183 24.28 7.01 15.49
C ILE A 183 24.97 8.35 15.79
N LYS A 184 25.91 8.77 14.94
CA LYS A 184 26.65 10.03 15.12
C LYS A 184 25.74 11.25 15.04
N GLU A 185 24.86 11.32 14.03
CA GLU A 185 23.93 12.44 13.83
C GLU A 185 23.04 12.64 15.07
N TYR A 186 22.54 11.56 15.66
CA TYR A 186 21.77 11.65 16.90
C TYR A 186 22.61 12.11 18.10
N GLN A 187 23.80 11.52 18.29
CA GLN A 187 24.68 11.91 19.40
C GLN A 187 25.09 13.40 19.34
N GLU A 188 25.07 14.01 18.16
CA GLU A 188 25.25 15.45 17.97
C GLU A 188 23.97 16.24 18.27
N ALA A 189 22.79 15.69 17.96
CA ALA A 189 21.50 16.32 18.21
C ALA A 189 21.10 16.36 19.70
N THR A 190 21.63 15.47 20.54
CA THR A 190 21.21 15.33 21.95
C THR A 190 22.23 15.81 22.99
N LYS A 191 23.26 16.54 22.55
CA LYS A 191 24.20 17.27 23.42
C LYS A 191 23.72 18.69 23.65
#